data_AF-A0A9W4MPU2-F1
#
_entry.id   AF-A0A9W4MPU2-F1
#
_cell.length_a   1.000
_cell.length_b   1.000
_cell.length_c   1.000
_cell.angle_alpha   90.00
_cell.angle_beta   90.00
_cell.angle_gamma   90.00
#
_symmetry.space_group_name_H-M   'P 1'
#
loop_
_entity.id
_entity.type
_entity.pdbx_description
1 polymer ?
#
loop_
_entity_poly.entity_id
_entity_poly.type
_entity_poly.pdbx_seq_one_letter_code
_entity_poly.pdbx_strand_id
1 'polypeptide(L)'
;MEETIAELRRQLREVRQARDGERQARDEAQRHVQPNTLFAFLDRCHNSLSQAIRVERDATLTTQGDATNPVNRLYPKRIVPWLDFPNVQEQVWRKLNRSSAFTSHPLFPSNHQLDFFVRIHQNQQIDSEASLRNFERDTVDNFVEMAIEALRDNECLRHELKIQGRVTFYDRADPSETLLESSLEQMDIQDSRKPQRYVNTGHDGGNRKGRGTAQRQKGAGTARRHNRRADQSCMYLIANKRLKPVYVVEYKAPHKVTIPQLVAGLHHIDLARDVID
;
A
#
# COMPACT_ATOMS: atom_id res chain seq x y z
N MET A 1 11.25 -66.02 13.30
CA MET A 1 12.38 -65.12 13.65
C MET A 1 12.62 -64.11 12.54
N GLU A 2 12.72 -64.53 11.27
CA GLU A 2 12.88 -63.62 10.12
C GLU A 2 11.69 -62.66 9.92
N GLU A 3 10.47 -63.15 10.11
CA GLU A 3 9.25 -62.34 9.97
C GLU A 3 9.17 -61.22 11.03
N THR A 4 9.60 -61.51 12.26
CA THR A 4 9.73 -60.54 13.35
C THR A 4 10.80 -59.49 13.07
N ILE A 5 11.90 -59.89 12.42
CA ILE A 5 12.99 -58.98 12.01
C ILE A 5 12.53 -58.09 10.85
N ALA A 6 11.77 -58.63 9.90
CA ALA A 6 11.20 -57.88 8.79
C ALA A 6 10.19 -56.82 9.28
N GLU A 7 9.35 -57.19 10.25
CA GLU A 7 8.37 -56.29 10.86
C GLU A 7 9.04 -55.18 11.69
N LEU A 8 10.05 -55.51 12.51
CA LEU A 8 10.83 -54.48 13.22
C LEU A 8 11.52 -53.50 12.26
N ARG A 9 12.04 -53.99 11.13
CA ARG A 9 12.66 -53.13 10.10
C ARG A 9 11.65 -52.22 9.43
N ARG A 10 10.40 -52.67 9.23
CA ARG A 10 9.31 -51.85 8.70
C ARG A 10 8.95 -50.75 9.69
N GLN A 11 8.70 -51.11 10.95
CA GLN A 11 8.39 -50.14 12.01
C GLN A 11 9.50 -49.11 12.20
N LEU A 12 10.77 -49.52 12.15
CA LEU A 12 11.91 -48.60 12.26
C LEU A 12 11.98 -47.60 11.07
N ARG A 13 11.62 -48.03 9.85
CA ARG A 13 11.54 -47.14 8.69
C ARG A 13 10.40 -46.14 8.81
N GLU A 14 9.22 -46.59 9.25
CA GLU A 14 8.05 -45.73 9.46
C GLU A 14 8.33 -44.68 10.55
N VAL A 15 8.94 -45.08 11.68
CA VAL A 15 9.34 -44.14 12.74
C VAL A 15 10.39 -43.14 12.26
N ARG A 16 11.36 -43.56 11.44
CA ARG A 16 12.35 -42.65 10.84
C ARG A 16 11.69 -41.65 9.90
N GLN A 17 10.84 -42.11 8.99
CA GLN A 17 10.11 -41.23 8.08
C GLN A 17 9.20 -40.25 8.82
N ALA A 18 8.48 -40.71 9.85
CA ALA A 18 7.65 -39.84 10.68
C ALA A 18 8.50 -38.78 11.40
N ARG A 19 9.65 -39.17 11.97
CA ARG A 19 10.57 -38.24 12.64
C ARG A 19 11.20 -37.24 11.69
N ASP A 20 11.60 -37.70 10.50
CA ASP A 20 12.21 -36.83 9.49
C ASP A 20 11.17 -35.86 8.93
N GLY A 21 9.92 -36.31 8.72
CA GLY A 21 8.79 -35.47 8.35
C GLY A 21 8.43 -34.45 9.43
N GLU A 22 8.41 -34.84 10.71
CA GLU A 22 8.19 -33.91 11.83
C GLU A 22 9.29 -32.87 11.93
N ARG A 23 10.56 -33.27 11.74
CA ARG A 23 11.70 -32.34 11.68
C ARG A 23 11.56 -31.36 10.52
N GLN A 24 11.23 -31.83 9.33
CA GLN A 24 11.02 -30.98 8.16
C GLN A 24 9.88 -30.00 8.38
N ALA A 25 8.72 -30.47 8.85
CA ALA A 25 7.56 -29.63 9.13
C ALA A 25 7.89 -28.56 10.19
N ARG A 26 8.66 -28.93 11.22
CA ARG A 26 9.13 -27.99 12.24
C ARG A 26 10.10 -26.96 11.66
N ASP A 27 11.06 -27.39 10.86
CA ASP A 27 12.05 -26.49 10.25
C ASP A 27 11.37 -25.53 9.27
N GLU A 28 10.40 -26.00 8.49
CA GLU A 28 9.58 -25.16 7.61
C GLU A 28 8.76 -24.16 8.40
N ALA A 29 8.02 -24.61 9.41
CA ALA A 29 7.25 -23.72 10.28
C ALA A 29 8.13 -22.65 10.94
N GLN A 30 9.34 -23.03 11.36
CA GLN A 30 10.30 -22.11 11.94
C GLN A 30 10.80 -21.08 10.90
N ARG A 31 11.13 -21.51 9.67
CA ARG A 31 11.50 -20.60 8.57
C ARG A 31 10.38 -19.64 8.21
N HIS A 32 9.11 -20.07 8.29
CA HIS A 32 7.96 -19.23 7.98
C HIS A 32 7.77 -18.08 8.97
N VAL A 33 8.16 -18.25 10.22
CA VAL A 33 8.03 -17.23 11.28
C VAL A 33 9.32 -16.40 11.43
N GLN A 34 10.45 -16.86 10.91
CA GLN A 34 11.69 -16.10 10.93
C GLN A 34 11.59 -14.82 10.09
N PRO A 35 12.09 -13.68 10.61
CA PRO A 35 12.13 -12.45 9.83
C PRO A 35 13.05 -12.61 8.61
N ASN A 36 12.74 -11.88 7.54
CA ASN A 36 13.46 -11.96 6.28
C ASN A 36 14.69 -11.04 6.25
N THR A 37 15.69 -11.42 5.45
CA THR A 37 16.75 -10.51 5.00
C THR A 37 16.23 -9.59 3.91
N LEU A 38 16.98 -8.53 3.58
CA LEU A 38 16.55 -7.57 2.55
C LEU A 38 16.20 -8.24 1.23
N PHE A 39 17.07 -9.14 0.74
CA PHE A 39 16.85 -9.77 -0.57
C PHE A 39 15.69 -10.77 -0.56
N ALA A 40 15.55 -11.57 0.50
CA ALA A 40 14.42 -12.49 0.64
C ALA A 40 13.09 -11.72 0.72
N PHE A 41 13.09 -10.59 1.44
CA PHE A 41 11.95 -9.71 1.54
C PHE A 41 11.55 -9.11 0.18
N LEU A 42 12.51 -8.54 -0.56
CA LEU A 42 12.25 -7.94 -1.87
C LEU A 42 11.79 -8.96 -2.91
N ASP A 43 12.39 -10.15 -2.91
CA ASP A 43 11.97 -11.25 -3.77
C ASP A 43 10.52 -11.66 -3.47
N ARG A 44 10.16 -11.77 -2.18
CA ARG A 44 8.81 -12.12 -1.78
C ARG A 44 7.80 -11.02 -2.14
N CYS A 45 8.14 -9.74 -1.92
CA CYS A 45 7.30 -8.62 -2.35
C CYS A 45 7.04 -8.68 -3.86
N HIS A 46 8.08 -8.88 -4.68
CA HIS A 46 7.91 -8.94 -6.12
C HIS A 46 7.06 -10.14 -6.56
N ASN A 47 7.45 -11.35 -6.18
CA ASN A 47 6.87 -12.59 -6.69
C ASN A 47 5.49 -12.89 -6.11
N SER A 48 5.21 -12.47 -4.88
CA SER A 48 3.97 -12.85 -4.17
C SER A 48 2.96 -11.71 -4.02
N LEU A 49 3.40 -10.45 -4.08
CA LEU A 49 2.52 -9.29 -3.91
C LEU A 49 2.38 -8.52 -5.22
N SER A 50 3.46 -7.97 -5.77
CA SER A 50 3.38 -7.14 -6.98
C SER A 50 2.91 -7.93 -8.20
N GLN A 51 3.38 -9.16 -8.39
CA GLN A 51 2.92 -10.03 -9.49
C GLN A 51 1.51 -10.60 -9.27
N ALA A 52 0.92 -10.47 -8.08
CA ALA A 52 -0.44 -10.94 -7.80
C ALA A 52 -1.53 -9.99 -8.33
N ILE A 53 -1.15 -8.92 -9.03
CA ILE A 53 -2.07 -7.96 -9.63
C ILE A 53 -3.11 -8.66 -10.54
N ARG A 54 -4.39 -8.40 -10.28
CA ARG A 54 -5.51 -8.94 -11.06
C ARG A 54 -6.40 -7.80 -11.52
N VAL A 55 -6.51 -7.63 -12.83
CA VAL A 55 -7.34 -6.58 -13.44
C VAL A 55 -8.74 -7.14 -13.73
N GLU A 56 -9.78 -6.40 -13.37
CA GLU A 56 -11.15 -6.72 -13.79
C GLU A 56 -11.28 -6.53 -15.31
N ARG A 57 -11.80 -7.55 -15.99
CA ARG A 57 -11.95 -7.60 -17.45
C ARG A 57 -13.38 -7.32 -17.90
N ASP A 58 -14.35 -7.49 -17.02
CA ASP A 58 -15.74 -7.16 -17.29
C ASP A 58 -15.95 -5.64 -17.21
N ALA A 59 -16.12 -5.01 -18.38
CA ALA A 59 -16.35 -3.58 -18.49
C ALA A 59 -17.54 -3.09 -17.64
N THR A 60 -18.55 -3.93 -17.40
CA THR A 60 -19.73 -3.57 -16.59
C THR A 60 -19.44 -3.43 -15.10
N LEU A 61 -18.34 -4.04 -14.63
CA LEU A 61 -17.90 -4.01 -13.24
C LEU A 61 -16.82 -2.95 -13.00
N THR A 62 -16.36 -2.27 -14.06
CA THR A 62 -15.29 -1.28 -13.98
C THR A 62 -15.80 0.15 -13.94
N THR A 63 -15.02 1.03 -13.30
CA THR A 63 -15.28 2.48 -13.32
C THR A 63 -15.25 3.03 -14.75
N GLN A 64 -16.26 3.81 -15.10
CA GLN A 64 -16.36 4.45 -16.41
C GLN A 64 -15.74 5.85 -16.41
N GLY A 65 -15.40 6.34 -17.60
CA GLY A 65 -14.86 7.67 -17.83
C GLY A 65 -13.43 7.67 -18.39
N ASP A 66 -13.07 8.77 -19.03
CA ASP A 66 -11.77 8.90 -19.71
C ASP A 66 -10.61 8.92 -18.73
N ALA A 67 -9.48 8.37 -19.17
CA ALA A 67 -8.23 8.39 -18.40
C ALA A 67 -7.75 9.83 -18.13
N THR A 68 -8.00 10.76 -19.05
CA THR A 68 -7.35 12.07 -19.03
C THR A 68 -8.38 13.20 -19.14
N ASN A 69 -8.64 13.89 -18.03
CA ASN A 69 -9.30 15.19 -18.07
C ASN A 69 -8.54 16.19 -17.18
N PRO A 70 -7.63 16.98 -17.76
CA PRO A 70 -6.76 17.88 -17.00
C PRO A 70 -7.45 19.21 -16.64
N VAL A 71 -8.76 19.35 -16.90
CA VAL A 71 -9.47 20.63 -16.73
C VAL A 71 -9.33 21.14 -15.29
N ASN A 72 -8.61 22.26 -15.15
CA ASN A 72 -8.21 22.90 -13.89
C ASN A 72 -7.22 22.10 -13.01
N ARG A 73 -6.35 21.28 -13.61
CA ARG A 73 -5.24 20.61 -12.93
C ARG A 73 -3.90 21.14 -13.43
N LEU A 74 -2.92 21.25 -12.53
CA LEU A 74 -1.52 21.44 -12.90
C LEU A 74 -0.94 20.09 -13.30
N TYR A 75 -0.30 20.03 -14.46
CA TYR A 75 0.37 18.83 -14.96
C TYR A 75 1.73 19.22 -15.56
N PRO A 76 2.72 18.31 -15.57
CA PRO A 76 3.99 18.56 -16.23
C PRO A 76 3.76 18.75 -17.73
N LYS A 77 4.47 19.68 -18.38
CA LYS A 77 4.31 19.86 -19.85
C LYS A 77 4.98 18.73 -20.64
N ARG A 78 6.04 18.15 -20.08
CA ARG A 78 6.85 17.12 -20.72
C ARG A 78 7.19 16.03 -19.72
N ILE A 79 7.13 14.78 -20.16
CA ILE A 79 7.69 13.63 -19.46
C ILE A 79 8.88 13.16 -20.29
N VAL A 80 10.05 13.05 -19.67
CA VAL A 80 11.29 12.64 -20.34
C VAL A 80 11.98 11.52 -19.53
N PRO A 81 12.68 10.59 -20.18
CA PRO A 81 13.50 9.58 -19.54
C PRO A 81 14.53 10.21 -18.60
N TRP A 82 14.64 9.61 -17.42
CA TRP A 82 15.68 9.96 -16.46
C TRP A 82 16.96 9.19 -16.79
N LEU A 83 17.80 9.77 -17.66
CA LEU A 83 18.94 9.08 -18.27
C LEU A 83 20.00 8.59 -17.27
N ASP A 84 20.23 9.32 -16.18
CA ASP A 84 21.19 8.96 -15.14
C ASP A 84 20.59 8.05 -14.05
N PHE A 85 19.30 7.75 -14.08
CA PHE A 85 18.63 6.93 -13.07
C PHE A 85 19.31 5.56 -12.84
N PRO A 86 19.68 4.76 -13.87
CA PRO A 86 20.36 3.48 -13.65
C PRO A 86 21.68 3.65 -12.87
N ASN A 87 22.45 4.69 -13.19
CA ASN A 87 23.71 4.98 -12.50
C ASN A 87 23.48 5.42 -11.05
N VAL A 88 22.45 6.23 -10.80
CA VAL A 88 22.06 6.65 -9.45
C VAL A 88 21.56 5.46 -8.64
N GLN A 89 20.74 4.60 -9.24
CA GLN A 89 20.20 3.40 -8.62
C GLN A 89 21.32 2.42 -8.25
N GLU A 90 22.29 2.18 -9.15
CA GLU A 90 23.43 1.31 -8.87
C GLU A 90 24.30 1.88 -7.74
N GLN A 91 24.51 3.20 -7.70
CA GLN A 91 25.21 3.84 -6.59
C GLN A 91 24.52 3.60 -5.25
N VAL A 92 23.19 3.68 -5.19
CA VAL A 92 22.42 3.37 -3.98
C VAL A 92 22.62 1.91 -3.60
N TRP A 93 22.50 0.96 -4.53
CA TRP A 93 22.72 -0.46 -4.26
C TRP A 93 24.12 -0.79 -3.76
N ARG A 94 25.15 -0.16 -4.32
CA ARG A 94 26.53 -0.33 -3.83
C ARG A 94 26.68 0.11 -2.37
N LYS A 95 25.99 1.19 -1.96
CA LYS A 95 25.98 1.63 -0.55
C LYS A 95 25.28 0.62 0.35
N LEU A 96 24.10 0.15 -0.05
CA LEU A 96 23.34 -0.86 0.70
C LEU A 96 24.18 -2.13 0.89
N ASN A 97 24.80 -2.63 -0.17
CA ASN A 97 25.58 -3.87 -0.16
C ASN A 97 26.88 -3.81 0.66
N ARG A 98 27.39 -2.61 0.98
CA ARG A 98 28.54 -2.47 1.90
C ARG A 98 28.18 -2.80 3.34
N SER A 99 26.91 -2.67 3.71
CA SER A 99 26.41 -2.91 5.06
C SER A 99 25.81 -4.31 5.17
N SER A 100 26.65 -5.31 5.48
CA SER A 100 26.16 -6.68 5.78
C SER A 100 25.19 -6.71 6.97
N ALA A 101 25.35 -5.75 7.89
CA ALA A 101 24.43 -5.47 8.99
C ALA A 101 22.99 -5.22 8.50
N PHE A 102 22.82 -4.62 7.32
CA PHE A 102 21.51 -4.32 6.76
C PHE A 102 21.02 -5.41 5.80
N THR A 103 21.89 -5.89 4.90
CA THR A 103 21.46 -6.82 3.84
C THR A 103 21.28 -8.25 4.32
N SER A 104 22.09 -8.70 5.29
CA SER A 104 22.15 -10.10 5.71
C SER A 104 21.43 -10.37 7.03
N HIS A 105 21.12 -9.35 7.81
CA HIS A 105 20.38 -9.52 9.05
C HIS A 105 18.87 -9.64 8.79
N PRO A 106 18.16 -10.44 9.58
CA PRO A 106 16.71 -10.65 9.44
C PRO A 106 15.96 -9.47 10.06
N LEU A 107 15.88 -8.35 9.33
CA LEU A 107 15.27 -7.09 9.78
C LEU A 107 13.83 -6.90 9.28
N PHE A 108 13.40 -7.70 8.31
CA PHE A 108 12.15 -7.50 7.58
C PHE A 108 11.08 -8.51 7.99
N PRO A 109 9.79 -8.25 7.73
CA PRO A 109 8.69 -9.15 8.09
C PRO A 109 8.92 -10.58 7.61
N SER A 110 8.45 -11.55 8.42
CA SER A 110 8.52 -12.96 8.08
C SER A 110 7.56 -13.32 6.95
N ASN A 111 7.77 -14.49 6.34
CA ASN A 111 6.89 -14.98 5.27
C ASN A 111 5.45 -15.14 5.75
N HIS A 112 5.24 -15.57 7.00
CA HIS A 112 3.91 -15.63 7.60
C HIS A 112 3.22 -14.25 7.63
N GLN A 113 3.96 -13.18 7.94
CA GLN A 113 3.41 -11.81 7.93
C GLN A 113 3.11 -11.35 6.50
N LEU A 114 3.96 -11.69 5.53
CA LEU A 114 3.74 -11.35 4.12
C LEU A 114 2.55 -12.12 3.53
N ASP A 115 2.35 -13.37 3.93
CA ASP A 115 1.22 -14.20 3.48
C ASP A 115 -0.14 -13.62 3.90
N PHE A 116 -0.19 -12.84 4.98
CA PHE A 116 -1.40 -12.10 5.35
C PHE A 116 -1.80 -11.09 4.27
N PHE A 117 -0.84 -10.30 3.77
CA PHE A 117 -1.08 -9.35 2.68
C PHE A 117 -1.45 -10.07 1.38
N VAL A 118 -0.78 -11.19 1.06
CA VAL A 118 -1.14 -12.01 -0.10
C VAL A 118 -2.61 -12.44 -0.03
N ARG A 119 -3.08 -12.90 1.13
CA ARG A 119 -4.47 -13.35 1.31
C ARG A 119 -5.49 -12.23 1.16
N ILE A 120 -5.17 -11.01 1.61
CA ILE A 120 -6.04 -9.84 1.44
C ILE A 120 -6.29 -9.58 -0.05
N HIS A 121 -5.24 -9.64 -0.87
CA HIS A 121 -5.32 -9.29 -2.29
C HIS A 121 -5.62 -10.46 -3.22
N GLN A 122 -5.53 -11.70 -2.76
CA GLN A 122 -5.67 -12.90 -3.61
C GLN A 122 -6.97 -12.90 -4.44
N ASN A 123 -8.04 -12.32 -3.89
CA ASN A 123 -9.37 -12.25 -4.52
C ASN A 123 -9.78 -10.82 -4.91
N GLN A 124 -8.91 -9.82 -4.74
CA GLN A 124 -9.22 -8.46 -5.13
C GLN A 124 -8.89 -8.24 -6.59
N GLN A 125 -9.87 -7.79 -7.36
CA GLN A 125 -9.69 -7.35 -8.74
C GLN A 125 -9.63 -5.81 -8.77
N ILE A 126 -8.79 -5.28 -9.65
CA ILE A 126 -8.63 -3.85 -9.87
C ILE A 126 -9.66 -3.42 -10.90
N ASP A 127 -10.63 -2.63 -10.47
CA ASP A 127 -11.78 -2.14 -11.24
C ASP A 127 -11.84 -0.59 -11.32
N SER A 128 -10.94 0.08 -10.61
CA SER A 128 -11.02 1.51 -10.30
C SER A 128 -9.67 2.10 -9.90
N GLU A 129 -9.54 3.42 -9.97
CA GLU A 129 -8.37 4.15 -9.46
C GLU A 129 -8.16 3.89 -7.96
N ALA A 130 -9.25 3.81 -7.19
CA ALA A 130 -9.21 3.54 -5.76
C ALA A 130 -8.71 2.12 -5.45
N SER A 131 -9.18 1.11 -6.19
CA SER A 131 -8.72 -0.28 -6.00
C SER A 131 -7.24 -0.44 -6.37
N LEU A 132 -6.78 0.18 -7.46
CA LEU A 132 -5.35 0.21 -7.83
C LEU A 132 -4.51 0.89 -6.74
N ARG A 133 -4.94 2.06 -6.25
CA ARG A 133 -4.25 2.76 -5.17
C ARG A 133 -4.12 1.90 -3.91
N ASN A 134 -5.21 1.24 -3.50
CA ASN A 134 -5.19 0.39 -2.31
C ASN A 134 -4.24 -0.80 -2.50
N PHE A 135 -4.27 -1.41 -3.69
CA PHE A 135 -3.32 -2.47 -4.05
C PHE A 135 -1.86 -1.99 -3.96
N GLU A 136 -1.52 -0.86 -4.56
CA GLU A 136 -0.16 -0.28 -4.49
C GLU A 136 0.23 0.11 -3.06
N ARG A 137 -0.71 0.65 -2.27
CA ARG A 137 -0.48 0.98 -0.87
C ARG A 137 -0.06 -0.24 -0.06
N ASP A 138 -0.80 -1.34 -0.24
CA ASP A 138 -0.64 -2.56 0.54
C ASP A 138 0.46 -3.48 0.03
N THR A 139 0.82 -3.38 -1.26
CA THR A 139 1.85 -4.25 -1.90
C THR A 139 3.19 -3.57 -2.14
N VAL A 140 3.26 -2.23 -2.10
CA VAL A 140 4.47 -1.45 -2.35
C VAL A 140 4.73 -0.42 -1.26
N ASP A 141 3.84 0.56 -1.07
CA ASP A 141 4.12 1.73 -0.23
C ASP A 141 4.42 1.35 1.23
N ASN A 142 3.63 0.44 1.80
CA ASN A 142 3.85 -0.04 3.18
C ASN A 142 5.25 -0.69 3.32
N PHE A 143 5.69 -1.46 2.33
CA PHE A 143 7.00 -2.12 2.36
C PHE A 143 8.15 -1.16 2.11
N VAL A 144 7.95 -0.14 1.27
CA VAL A 144 8.90 0.97 1.12
C VAL A 144 9.04 1.73 2.43
N GLU A 145 7.95 2.00 3.14
CA GLU A 145 7.97 2.64 4.45
C GLU A 145 8.79 1.80 5.45
N MET A 146 8.54 0.49 5.52
CA MET A 146 9.31 -0.43 6.37
C MET A 146 10.80 -0.46 6.02
N ALA A 147 11.15 -0.46 4.73
CA ALA A 147 12.53 -0.44 4.29
C ALA A 147 13.23 0.87 4.66
N ILE A 148 12.55 2.00 4.53
CA ILE A 148 13.08 3.31 4.92
C ILE A 148 13.26 3.41 6.44
N GLU A 149 12.34 2.85 7.22
CA GLU A 149 12.48 2.76 8.68
C GLU A 149 13.70 1.93 9.08
N ALA A 150 13.88 0.74 8.49
CA ALA A 150 15.06 -0.08 8.74
C ALA A 150 16.37 0.62 8.33
N LEU A 151 16.36 1.40 7.24
CA LEU A 151 17.51 2.21 6.82
C LEU A 151 17.82 3.35 7.79
N ARG A 152 16.79 3.96 8.39
CA ARG A 152 16.94 5.04 9.38
C ARG A 152 17.55 4.51 10.68
N ASP A 153 17.21 3.29 11.06
CA ASP A 153 17.71 2.66 12.28
C ASP A 153 19.17 2.18 12.12
N ASN A 154 19.66 2.05 10.88
CA ASN A 154 21.07 1.84 10.58
C ASN A 154 21.83 3.18 10.51
N GLU A 155 22.65 3.50 11.53
CA GLU A 155 23.33 4.80 11.60
C GLU A 155 24.24 5.08 10.39
N CYS A 156 25.00 4.10 9.92
CA CYS A 156 25.92 4.30 8.80
C CYS A 156 25.15 4.67 7.51
N LEU A 157 24.15 3.87 7.16
CA LEU A 157 23.33 4.08 5.97
C LEU A 157 22.47 5.35 6.08
N ARG A 158 21.93 5.66 7.27
CA ARG A 158 21.18 6.90 7.50
C ARG A 158 22.00 8.14 7.11
N HIS A 159 23.26 8.21 7.55
CA HIS A 159 24.14 9.34 7.23
C HIS A 159 24.57 9.32 5.76
N GLU A 160 24.92 8.16 5.19
CA GLU A 160 25.41 8.04 3.81
C GLU A 160 24.33 8.31 2.75
N LEU A 161 23.08 7.95 3.05
CA LEU A 161 21.90 8.18 2.21
C LEU A 161 21.15 9.47 2.56
N LYS A 162 21.58 10.19 3.60
CA LYS A 162 20.98 11.45 4.08
C LYS A 162 19.48 11.31 4.39
N ILE A 163 19.09 10.18 5.00
CA ILE A 163 17.69 9.91 5.35
C ILE A 163 17.31 10.77 6.56
N GLN A 164 16.33 11.65 6.38
CA GLN A 164 15.87 12.60 7.40
C GLN A 164 14.40 12.36 7.73
N GLY A 165 14.10 11.87 8.93
CA GLY A 165 12.72 11.70 9.38
C GLY A 165 12.05 10.41 8.90
N ARG A 166 10.71 10.39 8.88
CA ARG A 166 9.88 9.25 8.47
C ARG A 166 9.18 9.56 7.15
N VAL A 167 9.00 8.54 6.32
CA VAL A 167 8.19 8.62 5.10
C VAL A 167 6.78 8.13 5.39
N THR A 168 5.79 8.78 4.80
CA THR A 168 4.38 8.37 4.89
C THR A 168 3.64 8.76 3.61
N PHE A 169 2.51 8.11 3.37
CA PHE A 169 1.69 8.31 2.18
C PHE A 169 0.28 8.73 2.61
N TYR A 170 -0.17 9.91 2.16
CA TYR A 170 -1.52 10.39 2.43
C TYR A 170 -2.27 10.67 1.13
N ASP A 171 -3.59 10.45 1.18
CA ASP A 171 -4.51 11.09 0.26
C ASP A 171 -4.57 12.58 0.59
N ARG A 172 -4.62 13.45 -0.42
CA ARG A 172 -4.53 14.90 -0.27
C ARG A 172 -5.85 15.54 0.24
N ALA A 173 -6.57 14.84 1.10
CA ALA A 173 -7.44 15.49 2.07
C ALA A 173 -6.52 16.00 3.19
N ASP A 174 -6.59 17.30 3.46
CA ASP A 174 -5.65 18.11 4.24
C ASP A 174 -4.83 17.36 5.34
N PRO A 175 -3.49 17.22 5.20
CA PRO A 175 -2.64 16.56 6.20
C PRO A 175 -2.67 17.21 7.59
N SER A 176 -3.15 18.47 7.65
CA SER A 176 -3.35 19.22 8.89
C SER A 176 -4.41 18.60 9.80
N GLU A 177 -5.45 17.96 9.24
CA GLU A 177 -6.52 17.37 10.06
C GLU A 177 -6.05 16.06 10.71
N THR A 178 -5.30 15.23 9.98
CA THR A 178 -4.81 13.93 10.47
C THR A 178 -3.70 14.06 11.52
N LEU A 179 -2.83 15.07 11.42
CA LEU A 179 -1.79 15.33 12.44
C LEU A 179 -2.37 15.80 13.79
N LEU A 180 -3.52 16.47 13.76
CA LEU A 180 -4.27 16.85 14.97
C LEU A 180 -4.95 15.62 15.59
N GLU A 181 -5.54 14.75 14.76
CA GLU A 181 -6.20 13.52 15.21
C GLU A 181 -5.21 12.53 15.85
N SER A 182 -4.05 12.30 15.23
CA SER A 182 -2.98 11.46 15.83
C SER A 182 -2.36 12.06 17.11
N SER A 183 -2.40 13.39 17.26
CA SER A 183 -1.95 14.08 18.49
C SER A 183 -3.00 14.01 19.61
N LEU A 184 -4.29 13.90 19.26
CA LEU A 184 -5.41 13.77 20.20
C LEU A 184 -5.59 12.33 20.69
N GLU A 185 -5.40 11.33 19.82
CA GLU A 185 -5.48 9.91 20.20
C GLU A 185 -4.37 9.47 21.17
N GLN A 186 -3.23 10.17 21.16
CA GLN A 186 -2.14 9.91 22.12
C GLN A 186 -2.38 10.52 23.52
N MET A 187 -3.46 11.30 23.70
CA MET A 187 -3.74 12.01 24.95
C MET A 187 -4.89 11.41 25.78
N ASP A 188 -5.66 10.46 25.25
CA ASP A 188 -6.87 9.93 25.90
C ASP A 188 -6.74 8.47 26.38
N ILE A 189 -5.63 8.16 27.04
CA ILE A 189 -5.52 6.96 27.89
C ILE A 189 -5.09 7.41 29.29
N GLN A 190 -5.95 8.18 29.95
CA GLN A 190 -6.07 8.16 31.40
C GLN A 190 -7.35 8.87 31.84
N ASP A 191 -8.26 8.05 32.37
CA ASP A 191 -9.24 8.34 33.40
C ASP A 191 -10.74 8.29 33.03
N SER A 192 -11.33 7.18 33.46
CA SER A 192 -12.65 7.05 34.11
C SER A 192 -13.94 6.73 33.30
N ARG A 193 -14.35 5.46 33.49
CA ARG A 193 -15.69 4.98 33.94
C ARG A 193 -16.89 5.05 32.96
N LYS A 194 -17.33 3.85 32.53
CA LYS A 194 -18.72 3.56 32.08
C LYS A 194 -19.72 3.75 33.24
N PRO A 195 -21.03 3.98 32.99
CA PRO A 195 -21.98 2.87 32.69
C PRO A 195 -23.06 3.21 31.64
N GLN A 196 -23.34 2.28 30.70
CA GLN A 196 -24.59 1.51 30.50
C GLN A 196 -25.85 2.20 29.93
N ARG A 197 -26.34 1.59 28.83
CA ARG A 197 -27.73 1.23 28.45
C ARG A 197 -28.83 2.29 28.54
N TYR A 198 -29.63 2.44 27.47
CA TYR A 198 -31.01 1.91 27.40
C TYR A 198 -31.59 1.98 25.98
N VAL A 199 -32.52 1.07 25.73
CA VAL A 199 -33.22 0.74 24.50
C VAL A 199 -34.70 1.07 24.69
N ASN A 200 -35.34 1.53 23.60
CA ASN A 200 -36.79 1.54 23.28
C ASN A 200 -37.76 2.49 23.98
N THR A 201 -38.50 3.24 23.15
CA THR A 201 -39.98 3.22 22.90
C THR A 201 -40.31 4.50 22.11
N GLY A 202 -41.24 4.64 21.17
CA GLY A 202 -42.44 3.92 20.74
C GLY A 202 -43.43 5.00 20.20
N HIS A 203 -44.20 4.65 19.16
CA HIS A 203 -45.42 5.29 18.54
C HIS A 203 -45.80 6.76 18.88
N ASP A 204 -46.31 7.59 17.96
CA ASP A 204 -47.58 7.40 17.25
C ASP A 204 -47.82 8.48 16.17
N GLY A 205 -48.87 8.32 15.37
CA GLY A 205 -49.08 8.90 14.04
C GLY A 205 -49.36 10.40 13.89
N GLY A 206 -49.55 10.84 12.63
CA GLY A 206 -50.02 12.20 12.34
C GLY A 206 -49.72 12.75 10.95
N ASN A 207 -50.49 12.31 9.95
CA ASN A 207 -50.54 12.92 8.62
C ASN A 207 -51.09 14.36 8.70
N ARG A 208 -50.34 15.40 8.25
CA ARG A 208 -50.92 16.72 7.91
C ARG A 208 -50.02 17.55 6.99
N LYS A 209 -50.56 17.80 5.78
CA LYS A 209 -50.13 18.80 4.81
C LYS A 209 -50.01 20.18 5.47
N GLY A 210 -48.84 20.80 5.38
CA GLY A 210 -48.59 22.20 5.73
C GLY A 210 -47.86 22.90 4.59
N ARG A 211 -48.61 23.63 3.77
CA ARG A 211 -48.13 24.49 2.69
C ARG A 211 -47.54 25.75 3.35
N GLY A 212 -46.22 25.82 3.47
CA GLY A 212 -45.48 26.96 4.01
C GLY A 212 -44.50 27.49 2.99
N THR A 213 -44.73 28.71 2.53
CA THR A 213 -43.90 29.49 1.60
C THR A 213 -42.51 29.73 2.19
N ALA A 214 -41.50 29.01 1.69
CA ALA A 214 -40.09 29.27 2.00
C ALA A 214 -39.49 30.22 0.96
N GLN A 215 -39.14 31.40 1.46
CA GLN A 215 -38.51 32.54 0.84
C GLN A 215 -37.26 32.13 0.05
N ARG A 216 -37.19 32.52 -1.22
CA ARG A 216 -35.99 32.41 -2.09
C ARG A 216 -34.87 33.22 -1.47
N GLN A 217 -34.00 32.58 -0.70
CA GLN A 217 -32.64 33.06 -0.53
C GLN A 217 -31.82 32.60 -1.73
N LYS A 218 -31.48 33.56 -2.59
CA LYS A 218 -30.44 33.41 -3.62
C LYS A 218 -29.10 33.23 -2.88
N GLY A 219 -28.82 32.00 -2.45
CA GLY A 219 -27.48 31.61 -2.03
C GLY A 219 -26.60 31.55 -3.27
N ALA A 220 -25.51 32.32 -3.24
CA ALA A 220 -24.47 32.33 -4.25
C ALA A 220 -24.12 30.91 -4.65
N GLY A 221 -24.04 30.66 -5.97
CA GLY A 221 -23.77 29.36 -6.53
C GLY A 221 -22.56 28.73 -5.84
N THR A 222 -22.82 27.70 -5.05
CA THR A 222 -21.80 26.73 -4.71
C THR A 222 -21.48 26.04 -6.02
N ALA A 223 -20.51 26.60 -6.74
CA ALA A 223 -19.80 25.91 -7.80
C ALA A 223 -19.50 24.54 -7.19
N ARG A 224 -20.18 23.50 -7.72
CA ARG A 224 -19.97 22.11 -7.33
C ARG A 224 -18.47 21.95 -7.25
N ARG A 225 -17.93 21.84 -6.03
CA ARG A 225 -16.55 21.42 -5.83
C ARG A 225 -16.54 19.98 -6.31
N HIS A 226 -16.44 19.81 -7.64
CA HIS A 226 -16.17 18.53 -8.24
C HIS A 226 -14.94 18.00 -7.51
N ASN A 227 -15.02 16.74 -7.12
CA ASN A 227 -14.09 16.00 -6.30
C ASN A 227 -12.73 15.84 -7.03
N ARG A 228 -12.06 16.96 -7.32
CA ARG A 228 -10.92 17.07 -8.27
C ARG A 228 -9.60 16.51 -7.71
N ARG A 229 -9.61 15.93 -6.51
CA ARG A 229 -8.40 15.54 -5.76
C ARG A 229 -8.40 14.08 -5.26
N ALA A 230 -9.46 13.30 -5.49
CA ALA A 230 -9.64 11.98 -4.88
C ALA A 230 -8.66 10.88 -5.37
N ASP A 231 -7.96 11.14 -6.48
CA ASP A 231 -7.03 10.17 -7.11
C ASP A 231 -5.55 10.57 -6.91
N GLN A 232 -5.28 11.62 -6.12
CA GLN A 232 -3.93 12.13 -5.88
C GLN A 232 -3.40 11.65 -4.54
N SER A 233 -2.45 10.71 -4.58
CA SER A 233 -1.67 10.32 -3.42
C SER A 233 -0.34 11.07 -3.40
N CYS A 234 0.14 11.44 -2.22
CA CYS A 234 1.43 12.10 -2.08
C CYS A 234 2.27 11.39 -1.02
N MET A 235 3.54 11.16 -1.35
CA MET A 235 4.53 10.74 -0.38
C MET A 235 5.08 11.99 0.33
N TYR A 236 5.10 11.94 1.66
CA TYR A 236 5.61 13.01 2.50
C TYR A 236 6.78 12.54 3.34
N LEU A 237 7.72 13.46 3.54
CA LEU A 237 8.79 13.35 4.52
C LEU A 237 8.37 14.12 5.77
N ILE A 238 8.26 13.43 6.90
CA ILE A 238 8.02 14.04 8.21
C ILE A 238 9.36 14.17 8.92
N ALA A 239 9.85 15.40 9.04
CA ALA A 239 11.05 15.74 9.79
C ALA A 239 10.83 17.03 10.59
N ASN A 240 11.28 17.07 11.85
CA ASN A 240 11.17 18.27 12.70
C ASN A 240 9.75 18.86 12.79
N LYS A 241 8.72 18.00 12.91
CA LYS A 241 7.28 18.38 12.89
C LYS A 241 6.85 19.13 11.63
N ARG A 242 7.60 19.03 10.53
CA ARG A 242 7.24 19.57 9.22
C ARG A 242 6.98 18.44 8.25
N LEU A 243 5.92 18.61 7.48
CA LEU A 243 5.54 17.73 6.40
C LEU A 243 6.06 18.31 5.09
N LYS A 244 6.98 17.60 4.42
CA LYS A 244 7.55 18.00 3.13
C LYS A 244 7.08 17.03 2.04
N PRO A 245 6.30 17.47 1.03
CA PRO A 245 5.94 16.61 -0.09
C PRO A 245 7.19 16.25 -0.90
N VAL A 246 7.33 14.97 -1.26
CA VAL A 246 8.48 14.45 -2.01
C VAL A 246 8.11 14.12 -3.45
N TYR A 247 7.06 13.32 -3.66
CA TYR A 247 6.49 13.09 -4.98
C TYR A 247 4.98 12.84 -4.90
N VAL A 248 4.30 13.06 -6.02
CA VAL A 248 2.86 12.90 -6.18
C VAL A 248 2.60 11.76 -7.16
N VAL A 249 1.60 10.95 -6.86
CA VAL A 249 1.12 9.86 -7.69
C VAL A 249 -0.32 10.15 -8.06
N GLU A 250 -0.64 10.00 -9.34
CA GLU A 250 -2.02 9.95 -9.82
C GLU A 250 -2.25 8.58 -10.45
N TYR A 251 -3.20 7.84 -9.88
CA TYR A 251 -3.54 6.50 -10.36
C TYR A 251 -4.52 6.57 -11.52
N LYS A 252 -4.38 5.64 -12.47
CA LYS A 252 -5.34 5.38 -13.53
C LYS A 252 -5.68 3.91 -13.55
N ALA A 253 -6.97 3.60 -13.57
CA ALA A 253 -7.40 2.22 -13.59
C ALA A 253 -6.89 1.51 -14.87
N PRO A 254 -6.42 0.26 -14.79
CA PRO A 254 -5.73 -0.39 -15.92
C PRO A 254 -6.60 -0.48 -17.19
N HIS A 255 -7.91 -0.68 -17.06
CA HIS A 255 -8.85 -0.76 -18.19
C HIS A 255 -9.06 0.58 -18.92
N LYS A 256 -8.61 1.70 -18.33
CA LYS A 256 -8.67 3.03 -18.96
C LYS A 256 -7.41 3.37 -19.76
N VAL A 257 -6.34 2.58 -19.64
CA VAL A 257 -5.07 2.83 -20.31
C VAL A 257 -4.79 1.75 -21.34
N THR A 258 -4.74 2.14 -22.60
CA THR A 258 -4.45 1.21 -23.70
C THR A 258 -2.96 0.87 -23.78
N ILE A 259 -2.61 -0.29 -24.35
CA ILE A 259 -1.21 -0.67 -24.58
C ILE A 259 -0.45 0.40 -25.39
N PRO A 260 -1.00 0.96 -26.49
CA PRO A 260 -0.33 2.05 -27.21
C PRO A 260 -0.07 3.28 -26.33
N GLN A 261 -1.01 3.68 -25.46
CA GLN A 261 -0.79 4.77 -24.51
C GLN A 261 0.32 4.45 -23.50
N LEU A 262 0.41 3.21 -23.00
CA LEU A 262 1.52 2.78 -22.14
C LEU A 262 2.86 2.85 -22.87
N VAL A 263 2.94 2.36 -24.10
CA VAL A 263 4.17 2.39 -24.90
C VAL A 263 4.59 3.82 -25.22
N ALA A 264 3.66 4.69 -25.62
CA ALA A 264 3.91 6.13 -25.78
C ALA A 264 4.40 6.75 -24.45
N GLY A 265 3.81 6.29 -23.33
CA GLY A 265 4.19 6.52 -21.94
C GLY A 265 5.68 6.35 -21.60
N LEU A 266 6.37 5.44 -22.29
CA LEU A 266 7.76 5.08 -22.03
C LEU A 266 8.77 5.92 -22.83
N HIS A 267 8.28 6.85 -23.66
CA HIS A 267 9.10 7.73 -24.47
C HIS A 267 8.97 9.18 -24.00
N HIS A 268 9.63 10.08 -24.72
CA HIS A 268 9.44 11.52 -24.49
C HIS A 268 8.00 11.88 -24.88
N ILE A 269 7.26 12.48 -23.96
CA ILE A 269 5.86 12.83 -24.15
C ILE A 269 5.70 14.33 -23.99
N ASP A 270 5.06 14.97 -24.96
CA ASP A 270 4.43 16.28 -24.77
C ASP A 270 2.97 16.04 -24.41
N LEU A 271 2.62 16.25 -23.13
CA LEU A 271 1.31 15.84 -22.62
C LEU A 271 0.15 16.58 -23.30
N ALA A 272 0.37 17.81 -23.76
CA ALA A 272 -0.66 18.59 -24.44
C ALA A 272 -0.93 18.12 -25.87
N ARG A 273 0.04 17.47 -26.51
CA ARG A 273 -0.08 16.95 -27.88
C ARG A 273 -0.41 15.47 -27.92
N ASP A 274 0.17 14.70 -27.00
CA ASP A 274 0.26 13.25 -27.11
C ASP A 274 -0.77 12.51 -26.20
N VAL A 275 -1.40 13.20 -25.24
CA VAL A 275 -2.26 12.58 -24.21
C VAL A 275 -3.55 13.34 -23.91
N ILE A 276 -3.55 14.68 -24.04
CA ILE A 276 -4.73 15.53 -23.78
C ILE A 276 -5.43 15.82 -25.10
N ASP A 277 -6.68 15.36 -25.23
CA ASP A 277 -7.58 15.66 -26.34
C ASP A 277 -8.27 17.04 -26.21
#